data_AF-A0A380TPG7-F1
#
_entry.id   AF-A0A380TPG7-F1
#
_cell.length_a   1.000
_cell.length_b   1.000
_cell.length_c   1.000
_cell.angle_alpha   90.00
_cell.angle_beta   90.00
_cell.angle_gamma   90.00
#
_symmetry.space_group_name_H-M   'P 1'
#
loop_
_entity.id
_entity.type
_entity.pdbx_description
1 polymer ?
#
loop_
_entity_poly.entity_id
_entity_poly.type
_entity_poly.pdbx_seq_one_letter_code
_entity_poly.pdbx_strand_id
1 'polypeptide(L)' 'MKKILVSAGLLMTALSVNAADLHPACEAYFKDLDAYLEKAPAEMKTQMEQSKAQFSAIPAEAQEQACKQAQEQLKQMPKM' A
#
# COMPACT_ATOMS: atom_id res chain seq x y z
N MET A 1 -36.42 -23.17 -0.04
CA MET A 1 -35.10 -23.77 0.29
C MET A 1 -34.02 -23.06 -0.51
N LYS A 2 -33.05 -22.43 0.19
CA LYS A 2 -31.66 -22.13 -0.23
C LYS A 2 -31.52 -21.27 -1.53
N LYS A 3 -30.91 -20.08 -1.56
CA LYS A 3 -29.74 -19.56 -0.84
C LYS A 3 -29.78 -18.03 -0.90
N ILE A 4 -29.75 -17.39 0.27
CA ILE A 4 -29.36 -15.99 0.43
C ILE A 4 -27.88 -15.95 0.04
N LEU A 5 -27.56 -15.44 -1.15
CA LEU A 5 -26.19 -15.06 -1.47
C LEU A 5 -25.95 -13.71 -0.80
N VAL A 6 -25.39 -13.85 0.39
CA VAL A 6 -24.68 -12.88 1.21
C VAL A 6 -24.21 -11.68 0.40
N SER A 7 -24.89 -10.57 0.64
CA SER A 7 -24.44 -9.21 0.43
C SER A 7 -23.10 -9.00 1.15
N ALA A 8 -21.99 -9.33 0.49
CA ALA A 8 -20.67 -8.82 0.84
C ALA A 8 -20.40 -7.54 0.03
N GLY A 9 -21.32 -6.59 0.16
CA GLY A 9 -20.97 -5.19 -0.09
C GLY A 9 -20.06 -4.77 1.05
N LEU A 10 -18.74 -4.74 0.82
CA LEU A 10 -17.89 -3.85 1.58
C LEU A 10 -18.40 -2.43 1.26
N LEU A 11 -19.31 -1.94 2.10
CA LEU A 11 -19.52 -0.52 2.27
C LEU A 11 -18.25 0.04 2.92
N MET A 12 -17.19 0.19 2.12
CA MET A 12 -16.14 1.15 2.40
C MET A 12 -16.74 2.52 2.09
N THR A 13 -17.40 3.13 3.08
CA THR A 13 -17.61 4.56 3.07
C THR A 13 -16.24 5.22 3.16
N ALA A 14 -15.60 5.41 2.01
CA ALA A 14 -14.39 6.22 1.92
C ALA A 14 -14.81 7.69 2.03
N LEU A 15 -14.93 8.16 3.27
CA LEU A 15 -14.74 9.58 3.56
C LEU A 15 -13.25 9.87 3.38
N SER A 16 -12.80 10.02 2.14
CA SER A 16 -11.45 10.45 1.82
C SER A 16 -11.33 11.96 2.00
N VAL A 17 -11.47 12.43 3.23
CA VAL A 17 -10.89 13.71 3.65
C VAL A 17 -9.92 13.38 4.76
N ASN A 18 -8.71 13.02 4.34
CA ASN A 18 -7.50 13.33 5.08
C ASN A 18 -6.39 13.31 4.06
N ALA A 19 -5.89 14.49 3.70
CA ALA A 19 -4.47 14.66 3.41
C ALA A 19 -3.71 14.48 4.73
N ALA A 20 -3.87 13.32 5.37
CA ALA A 20 -3.04 12.94 6.49
C ALA A 20 -1.67 12.68 5.87
N ASP A 21 -0.68 13.45 6.31
CA ASP A 21 0.71 13.20 6.00
C ASP A 21 1.00 11.70 6.19
N LEU A 22 1.62 11.13 5.17
CA LEU A 22 2.00 9.73 5.15
C LEU A 22 2.82 9.42 6.41
N HIS A 23 2.49 8.35 7.13
CA HIS A 23 3.20 7.99 8.35
C HIS A 23 4.71 7.78 8.02
N PRO A 24 5.66 8.20 8.88
CA PRO A 24 7.10 8.10 8.57
C PRO A 24 7.60 6.70 8.18
N ALA A 25 6.95 5.66 8.70
CA ALA A 25 7.24 4.27 8.30
C ALA A 25 6.93 3.99 6.82
N CYS A 26 5.86 4.58 6.28
CA CYS A 26 5.50 4.48 4.87
C CYS A 26 6.41 5.34 4.00
N GLU A 27 6.84 6.52 4.47
CA GLU A 27 7.85 7.33 3.76
C GLU A 27 9.16 6.54 3.59
N ALA A 28 9.62 5.88 4.65
CA ALA A 28 10.81 5.02 4.61
C ALA A 28 10.63 3.85 3.65
N TYR A 29 9.50 3.14 3.71
CA TYR A 29 9.17 2.06 2.78
C TYR A 29 9.14 2.55 1.33
N PHE A 30 8.51 3.69 1.05
CA PHE A 30 8.39 4.20 -0.32
C PHE A 30 9.75 4.58 -0.90
N LYS A 31 10.63 5.16 -0.08
CA LYS A 31 12.01 5.47 -0.46
C LYS A 31 12.81 4.21 -0.78
N ASP A 32 12.71 3.18 0.07
CA ASP A 32 13.38 1.90 -0.17
C ASP A 32 12.84 1.25 -1.45
N LEU A 33 11.53 1.35 -1.70
CA LEU A 33 10.88 0.84 -2.91
C LEU A 33 11.34 1.59 -4.17
N ASP A 34 11.47 2.91 -4.12
CA ASP A 34 12.00 3.70 -5.25
C ASP A 34 13.44 3.33 -5.58
N ALA A 35 14.27 3.16 -4.56
CA ALA A 35 15.66 2.71 -4.74
C ALA A 35 15.72 1.31 -5.36
N TYR A 36 14.86 0.39 -4.90
CA TYR A 36 14.75 -0.95 -5.46
C TYR A 36 14.31 -0.93 -6.93
N LEU A 37 13.42 -0.01 -7.30
CA LEU A 37 12.87 0.10 -8.64
C LEU A 37 13.72 0.97 -9.58
N GLU A 38 14.82 1.57 -9.15
CA GLU A 38 15.59 2.53 -9.94
C GLU A 38 15.91 1.98 -11.36
N LYS A 39 16.30 0.70 -11.42
CA LYS A 39 16.63 -0.04 -12.66
C LYS A 39 15.48 -0.89 -13.21
N ALA A 40 14.31 -0.86 -12.58
CA ALA A 40 13.14 -1.62 -13.00
C ALA A 40 12.54 -1.07 -14.30
N PRO A 41 11.90 -1.93 -15.11
CA PRO A 41 11.11 -1.47 -16.26
C PRO A 41 9.96 -0.55 -15.82
N ALA A 42 9.60 0.40 -16.69
CA ALA A 42 8.60 1.42 -16.38
C ALA A 42 7.24 0.84 -15.94
N GLU A 43 6.83 -0.28 -16.52
CA GLU A 43 5.58 -0.97 -16.16
C GLU A 43 5.56 -1.43 -14.70
N MET A 44 6.71 -1.86 -14.17
CA MET A 44 6.87 -2.25 -12.78
C MET A 44 6.83 -1.03 -11.84
N LYS A 45 7.42 0.10 -12.27
CA LYS A 45 7.33 1.37 -11.54
C LYS A 45 5.87 1.81 -11.40
N THR A 46 5.12 1.80 -12.49
CA THR A 46 3.69 2.15 -12.50
C THR A 46 2.88 1.26 -11.56
N GLN A 47 3.11 -0.05 -11.57
CA GLN A 47 2.42 -0.99 -10.68
C GLN A 47 2.70 -0.66 -9.20
N MET A 48 3.95 -0.32 -8.87
CA MET A 48 4.36 -0.03 -7.51
C MET A 48 3.91 1.36 -7.04
N GLU A 49 3.80 2.36 -7.93
CA GLU A 49 3.16 3.64 -7.63
C GLU A 49 1.68 3.46 -7.26
N GLN A 50 0.95 2.58 -7.97
CA GLN A 50 -0.41 2.22 -7.60
C GLN A 50 -0.47 1.54 -6.24
N SER A 51 0.51 0.67 -5.93
CA SER A 51 0.62 0.05 -4.60
C SER A 51 0.85 1.09 -3.50
N LYS A 52 1.76 2.06 -3.72
CA LYS A 52 1.98 3.20 -2.81
C LYS A 52 0.70 3.98 -2.54
N ALA A 53 -0.09 4.26 -3.59
CA ALA A 53 -1.37 4.95 -3.43
C ALA A 53 -2.36 4.18 -2.53
N GLN A 54 -2.32 2.84 -2.53
CA GLN A 54 -3.12 2.05 -1.60
C GLN A 54 -2.68 2.23 -0.15
N PHE A 55 -1.38 2.33 0.13
CA PHE A 55 -0.88 2.59 1.49
C PHE A 55 -1.26 4.00 1.97
N SER A 56 -1.21 5.00 1.10
CA SER A 56 -1.66 6.37 1.42
C SER A 56 -3.15 6.46 1.71
N ALA A 57 -3.95 5.50 1.22
CA ALA A 57 -5.38 5.43 1.49
C ALA A 57 -5.71 4.72 2.83
N ILE A 58 -4.72 4.10 3.49
CA ILE A 58 -4.89 3.49 4.82
C ILE A 58 -4.94 4.61 5.88
N PRO A 59 -5.80 4.51 6.91
CA PRO A 59 -5.77 5.43 8.06
C PRO A 59 -4.39 5.47 8.72
N ALA A 60 -3.99 6.64 9.23
CA ALA A 60 -2.66 6.84 9.83
C ALA A 60 -2.38 5.86 10.99
N GLU A 61 -3.41 5.49 11.77
CA GLU A 61 -3.28 4.52 12.87
C GLU A 61 -2.90 3.10 12.39
N ALA A 62 -3.22 2.75 11.14
CA ALA A 62 -2.91 1.45 10.54
C ALA A 62 -1.75 1.50 9.54
N GLN A 63 -1.36 2.70 9.07
CA GLN A 63 -0.24 2.88 8.13
C GLN A 63 1.08 2.36 8.69
N GLU A 64 1.38 2.60 9.97
CA GLU A 64 2.65 2.20 10.56
C GLU A 64 2.89 0.69 10.43
N GLN A 65 1.93 -0.12 10.87
CA GLN A 65 2.06 -1.57 10.83
C GLN A 65 2.08 -2.09 9.39
N ALA A 66 1.21 -1.58 8.53
CA ALA A 66 1.13 -2.00 7.13
C ALA A 66 2.44 -1.73 6.38
N CYS A 67 3.01 -0.52 6.54
CA CYS A 67 4.24 -0.15 5.86
C CYS A 67 5.48 -0.82 6.45
N LYS A 68 5.55 -1.07 7.76
CA LYS A 68 6.62 -1.90 8.34
C LYS A 68 6.60 -3.30 7.75
N GLN A 69 5.42 -3.92 7.64
CA GLN A 69 5.29 -5.24 7.03
C GLN A 69 5.71 -5.24 5.56
N ALA A 70 5.30 -4.23 4.80
CA ALA A 70 5.70 -4.08 3.40
C ALA A 70 7.21 -3.86 3.24
N GLN A 71 7.82 -3.07 4.13
CA GLN A 71 9.26 -2.82 4.13
C GLN A 71 10.05 -4.10 4.44
N GLU A 72 9.60 -4.92 5.40
CA GLU A 72 10.24 -6.21 5.68
C GLU A 72 10.13 -7.17 4.48
N GLN A 73 8.99 -7.19 3.78
CA GLN A 73 8.84 -7.97 2.55
C GLN A 73 9.78 -7.47 1.44
N LEU A 74 9.92 -6.16 1.29
CA LEU A 74 10.84 -5.56 0.32
C LEU A 74 12.31 -5.95 0.58
N LYS A 75 12.73 -6.00 1.85
CA LYS A 75 14.07 -6.46 2.23
C LYS A 75 14.33 -7.93 1.85
N GLN A 76 13.28 -8.73 1.77
CA GLN A 76 13.36 -10.13 1.39
C GLN A 76 13.30 -10.34 -0.13
N MET A 77 12.96 -9.30 -0.90
CA MET A 77 12.98 -9.41 -2.36
C MET A 77 14.42 -9.54 -2.86
N PRO A 78 14.65 -10.37 -3.90
CA PRO A 78 15.96 -10.44 -4.54
C PRO A 78 16.30 -9.06 -5.11
N LYS A 79 17.53 -8.60 -4.89
CA LYS A 79 17.98 -7.31 -5.45
C LYS A 79 17.86 -7.31 -6.97
N MET A 80 17.40 -6.18 -7.52
CA MET A 80 17.25 -5.94 -8.96
C MET A 80 18.55 -5.52 -9.63
#